data_AF-A0A945D258-F1
#
_entry.id   AF-A0A945D258-F1
#
_cell.length_a   1.000
_cell.length_b   1.000
_cell.length_c   1.000
_cell.angle_alpha   90.00
_cell.angle_beta   90.00
_cell.angle_gamma   90.00
#
_symmetry.space_group_name_H-M   'P 1'
#
loop_
_entity.id
_entity.type
_entity.pdbx_description
1 polymer ?
#
loop_
_entity_poly.entity_id
_entity_poly.type
_entity_poly.pdbx_seq_one_letter_code
_entity_poly.pdbx_strand_id
1 'polypeptide(L)' 'MLSACLGQLRFTPSGHVAGINMNAALKIAEARGFEPGVISELLSAAENGLIEAMNQKELD' A
#
# COMPACT_ATOMS: atom_id res chain seq x y z
N MET A 1 0.39 13.20 11.27
CA MET A 1 -0.63 12.52 10.44
C MET A 1 0.02 11.38 9.65
N LEU A 2 0.43 10.29 10.31
CA LEU A 2 1.13 9.14 9.67
C LEU A 2 0.41 7.79 9.94
N SER A 3 -0.63 7.77 10.77
CA SER A 3 -1.21 6.54 11.33
C SER A 3 -2.36 5.90 10.54
N ALA A 4 -2.87 6.54 9.48
CA ALA A 4 -4.08 6.06 8.80
C ALA A 4 -3.88 4.70 8.08
N CYS A 5 -2.63 4.35 7.74
CA CYS A 5 -2.31 3.10 7.04
C CYS A 5 -1.68 2.02 7.94
N LEU A 6 -1.62 2.23 9.27
CA LEU A 6 -1.09 1.21 10.17
C LEU A 6 -1.96 -0.05 10.08
N GLY A 7 -1.33 -1.19 9.73
CA GLY A 7 -1.99 -2.49 9.63
C GLY A 7 -2.64 -2.82 8.28
N GLN A 8 -2.30 -2.12 7.20
CA GLN A 8 -2.86 -2.41 5.86
C GLN A 8 -1.96 -3.22 4.93
N LEU A 9 -0.80 -3.69 5.40
CA LEU A 9 0.04 -4.58 4.61
C LEU A 9 -0.65 -5.94 4.46
N ARG A 10 -0.63 -6.44 3.23
CA ARG A 10 -1.00 -7.81 2.91
C ARG A 10 0.26 -8.65 2.80
N PHE A 11 0.19 -9.88 3.28
CA PHE A 11 1.30 -10.83 3.24
C PHE A 11 0.94 -12.07 2.43
N THR A 12 1.94 -12.69 1.82
CA THR A 12 1.84 -14.05 1.29
C THR A 12 1.94 -15.06 2.45
N PRO A 13 1.60 -16.35 2.23
CA PRO A 13 1.84 -17.38 3.24
C PRO A 13 3.32 -17.55 3.64
N SER A 14 4.26 -17.13 2.78
CA SER A 14 5.70 -17.15 3.07
C SER A 14 6.16 -15.97 3.94
N GLY A 15 5.25 -15.08 4.35
CA GLY A 15 5.56 -13.89 5.16
C GLY A 15 6.08 -12.69 4.35
N HIS A 16 6.20 -12.82 3.03
CA HIS A 16 6.59 -11.72 2.16
C HIS A 16 5.44 -10.70 2.03
N VAL A 17 5.78 -9.44 1.78
CA VAL A 17 4.79 -8.41 1.49
C VAL A 17 4.21 -8.65 0.10
N ALA A 18 2.87 -8.73 0.04
CA ALA A 18 2.09 -8.92 -1.18
C ALA A 18 1.41 -7.62 -1.65
N GLY A 19 1.46 -6.54 -0.86
CA GLY A 19 0.88 -5.23 -1.21
C GLY A 19 0.20 -4.55 -0.02
N ILE A 20 -0.69 -3.60 -0.33
CA ILE A 20 -1.53 -2.88 0.64
C ILE A 20 -3.01 -3.21 0.45
N ASN A 21 -3.81 -2.93 1.47
CA ASN A 21 -5.26 -2.92 1.33
C ASN A 21 -5.71 -1.70 0.51
N MET A 22 -5.85 -1.89 -0.80
CA MET A 22 -6.22 -0.83 -1.75
C MET A 22 -7.56 -0.16 -1.38
N ASN A 23 -8.54 -0.92 -0.90
CA ASN A 23 -9.83 -0.38 -0.48
C ASN A 23 -9.69 0.56 0.73
N ALA A 24 -8.81 0.23 1.68
CA ALA A 24 -8.54 1.10 2.81
C ALA A 24 -7.82 2.38 2.37
N ALA A 25 -6.82 2.26 1.49
CA ALA A 25 -6.08 3.40 0.96
C ALA A 25 -6.99 4.39 0.18
N LEU A 26 -7.88 3.87 -0.66
CA LEU A 26 -8.84 4.70 -1.41
C LEU A 26 -9.86 5.40 -0.49
N LYS A 27 -10.40 4.69 0.52
CA LYS A 27 -11.30 5.31 1.50
C LYS A 27 -10.63 6.41 2.32
N ILE A 28 -9.36 6.25 2.66
CA ILE A 28 -8.57 7.28 3.35
C ILE A 28 -8.36 8.49 2.44
N ALA A 29 -8.08 8.25 1.15
CA ALA A 29 -7.89 9.32 0.18
C ALA A 29 -9.19 10.11 -0.05
N GLU A 30 -10.31 9.42 -0.22
CA GLU A 30 -11.65 10.01 -0.33
C GLU A 30 -11.99 10.85 0.91
N ALA A 31 -11.77 10.30 2.12
CA ALA A 31 -11.99 11.02 3.37
C ALA A 31 -11.10 12.26 3.56
N ARG A 32 -9.99 12.35 2.81
CA ARG A 32 -9.10 13.52 2.77
C ARG A 32 -9.41 14.48 1.62
N GLY A 33 -10.47 14.22 0.86
CA GLY A 33 -10.91 15.07 -0.25
C GLY A 33 -10.13 14.86 -1.55
N PHE A 34 -9.41 13.75 -1.70
CA PHE A 34 -8.76 13.40 -2.96
C PHE A 34 -9.72 12.61 -3.87
N GLU A 35 -9.57 12.80 -5.18
CA GLU A 35 -10.33 12.06 -6.19
C GLU A 35 -9.83 10.60 -6.26
N PRO A 36 -10.70 9.59 -6.04
CA PRO A 36 -10.27 8.19 -5.96
C PRO A 36 -9.62 7.63 -7.24
N GLY A 37 -10.06 8.06 -8.43
CA GLY A 37 -9.50 7.63 -9.71
C GLY A 37 -8.02 7.99 -9.86
N VAL A 38 -7.69 9.27 -9.70
CA VAL A 38 -6.31 9.80 -9.72
C VAL A 38 -5.45 9.09 -8.67
N ILE A 39 -5.99 8.89 -7.47
CA ILE A 39 -5.25 8.23 -6.40
C ILE A 39 -5.03 6.74 -6.70
N SER A 40 -5.98 6.05 -7.34
CA SER A 40 -5.85 4.63 -7.68
C SER A 40 -4.67 4.35 -8.62
N GLU A 41 -4.41 5.25 -9.57
CA GLU A 41 -3.27 5.15 -10.48
C GLU A 41 -1.94 5.30 -9.74
N LEU A 42 -1.85 6.31 -8.87
CA LEU A 42 -0.65 6.58 -8.06
C LEU A 42 -0.40 5.46 -7.03
N LEU A 43 -1.45 4.96 -6.40
CA LEU A 43 -1.36 3.87 -5.41
C LEU A 43 -0.86 2.57 -6.03
N SER A 44 -1.25 2.28 -7.27
CA SER A 44 -0.76 1.07 -7.98
C SER A 44 0.75 1.13 -8.20
N ALA A 45 1.29 2.28 -8.61
CA ALA A 45 2.73 2.47 -8.74
C ALA A 45 3.45 2.41 -7.39
N ALA A 46 2.87 3.04 -6.36
CA ALA A 46 3.43 3.03 -5.01
C ALA A 46 3.46 1.63 -4.38
N GLU A 47 2.43 0.80 -4.62
CA GLU A 47 2.36 -0.57 -4.14
C GLU A 47 3.50 -1.42 -4.72
N ASN A 48 3.78 -1.31 -6.02
CA ASN A 48 4.89 -2.04 -6.65
C ASN A 48 6.24 -1.69 -6.02
N GLY A 49 6.53 -0.40 -5.85
CA GLY A 49 7.77 0.04 -5.21
C GLY A 49 7.88 -0.40 -3.74
N LEU A 50 6.76 -0.43 -3.02
CA LEU A 50 6.71 -0.95 -1.64
C LEU A 50 7.01 -2.44 -1.58
N ILE A 51 6.39 -3.25 -2.46
CA ILE A 51 6.61 -4.70 -2.53
C ILE A 51 8.09 -4.99 -2.81
N GLU A 52 8.67 -4.29 -3.78
CA GLU A 52 10.10 -4.43 -4.12
C GLU A 52 10.99 -4.09 -2.92
N ALA A 53 10.81 -2.91 -2.32
CA ALA A 53 11.65 -2.45 -1.22
C ALA A 53 11.52 -3.30 0.06
N MET A 54 10.34 -3.86 0.33
CA MET A 54 10.10 -4.65 1.53
C MET A 54 10.58 -6.09 1.41
N ASN A 55 10.53 -6.67 0.20
CA ASN A 55 11.01 -8.02 -0.04
C ASN A 55 12.51 -8.07 -0.43
N GLN A 56 13.12 -6.95 -0.82
CA GLN A 56 14.57 -6.88 -1.09
C GLN A 56 15.45 -7.13 0.15
N LYS A 57 14.92 -6.88 1.36
CA LYS A 57 15.65 -7.09 2.62
C LYS A 57 15.87 -8.54 3.02
N GLU A 58 15.38 -9.52 2.25
CA GLU A 58 15.60 -10.94 2.53
C GLU A 58 16.89 -11.52 1.90
N LEU A 59 17.70 -10.72 1.20
CA LEU A 59 18.95 -11.16 0.56
C LEU A 59 20.24 -10.73 1.27
N ASP A 60 20.16 -10.05 2.41
CA ASP A 60 21.29 -9.67 3.28
C ASP A 60 21.27 -10.47 4.60
#